data_AF-A0A2M9K4K4-F1
#
_entry.id   AF-A0A2M9K4K4-F1
#
_cell.length_a   1.000
_cell.length_b   1.000
_cell.length_c   1.000
_cell.angle_alpha   90.00
_cell.angle_beta   90.00
_cell.angle_gamma   90.00
#
_symmetry.space_group_name_H-M   'P 1'
#
loop_
_entity.id
_entity.type
_entity.pdbx_description
1 polymer ?
#
loop_
_entity_poly.entity_id
_entity_poly.type
_entity_poly.pdbx_seq_one_letter_code
_entity_poly.pdbx_strand_id
1 'polypeptide(L)'
;MSEETSSSTGAEGPGDGSTRDGSTTGAPSRRAVLGWGGAGLALGAAAAGGTVAALRSGTETVPAGMSGAAVPFHGAHQAGIASAVQDRLHFAAFDVTTKDRAALVRLLKDWTRAAERMTAGLPVGEGAVGGLPEAPPDDTGEALGLKPNRLTLTIGFGPGLFAKDR
;
A
#
# COMPACT_ATOMS: atom_id res chain seq x y z
N MET A 1 60.82 -12.52 -28.65
CA MET A 1 61.65 -11.44 -29.18
C MET A 1 61.03 -11.03 -30.51
N SER A 2 60.72 -9.73 -30.64
CA SER A 2 60.45 -9.01 -31.89
C SER A 2 59.02 -9.03 -32.45
N GLU A 3 58.37 -7.89 -32.23
CA GLU A 3 57.57 -7.07 -33.17
C GLU A 3 58.17 -7.07 -34.61
N GLU A 4 57.54 -6.73 -35.73
CA GLU A 4 56.57 -5.68 -36.05
C GLU A 4 56.10 -5.83 -37.53
N THR A 5 54.86 -5.39 -37.83
CA THR A 5 54.32 -4.70 -39.03
C THR A 5 54.73 -5.00 -40.49
N SER A 6 53.72 -5.02 -41.38
CA SER A 6 53.63 -4.27 -42.67
C SER A 6 52.24 -4.46 -43.32
N SER A 7 51.36 -3.44 -43.34
CA SER A 7 50.99 -2.52 -44.45
C SER A 7 50.28 -3.18 -45.67
N SER A 8 48.97 -2.96 -45.85
CA SER A 8 48.31 -1.95 -46.73
C SER A 8 48.13 -2.36 -48.20
N THR A 9 46.90 -2.26 -48.74
CA THR A 9 46.48 -1.35 -49.86
C THR A 9 45.17 -1.79 -50.56
N GLY A 10 44.33 -0.81 -50.94
CA GLY A 10 43.30 -0.90 -52.00
C GLY A 10 41.95 -0.32 -51.57
N ALA A 11 41.68 0.99 -51.70
CA ALA A 11 41.32 1.77 -52.90
C ALA A 11 39.89 1.52 -53.41
N GLU A 12 39.01 2.52 -53.31
CA GLU A 12 38.22 3.14 -54.39
C GLU A 12 37.12 4.06 -53.81
N GLY A 13 36.98 5.25 -54.40
CA GLY A 13 35.98 6.26 -54.02
C GLY A 13 34.64 6.08 -54.73
N PRO A 14 33.70 7.00 -54.50
CA PRO A 14 32.72 7.30 -55.53
C PRO A 14 32.43 8.81 -55.69
N GLY A 15 31.95 9.13 -56.89
CA GLY A 15 31.52 10.44 -57.32
C GLY A 15 30.08 10.79 -56.97
N ASP A 16 29.82 12.09 -57.08
CA ASP A 16 28.63 12.86 -57.45
C ASP A 16 27.21 12.32 -57.16
N GLY A 17 26.36 13.19 -56.62
CA GLY A 17 24.91 12.94 -56.55
C GLY A 17 24.15 13.83 -55.57
N SER A 18 23.77 15.00 -56.05
CA SER A 18 23.01 16.05 -55.35
C SER A 18 21.59 15.67 -54.87
N THR A 19 21.17 16.33 -53.78
CA THR A 19 19.82 16.59 -53.23
C THR A 19 19.09 15.52 -52.41
N ARG A 20 18.85 15.83 -51.12
CA ARG A 20 17.54 16.28 -50.58
C ARG A 20 17.65 16.65 -49.09
N ASP A 21 17.06 17.79 -48.76
CA ASP A 21 16.82 18.30 -47.40
C ASP A 21 15.86 17.37 -46.62
N GLY A 22 16.10 17.26 -45.32
CA GLY A 22 15.39 16.37 -44.42
C GLY A 22 15.88 16.54 -42.99
N SER A 23 15.49 17.65 -42.36
CA SER A 23 15.62 17.94 -40.94
C SER A 23 15.19 16.74 -40.07
N THR A 24 16.13 16.01 -39.50
CA THR A 24 15.85 14.99 -38.48
C THR A 24 15.85 15.63 -37.10
N THR A 25 14.69 16.17 -36.72
CA THR A 25 14.38 16.52 -35.33
C THR A 25 14.47 15.26 -34.48
N GLY A 26 15.57 15.09 -33.74
CA GLY A 26 15.77 13.98 -32.82
C GLY A 26 14.67 13.97 -31.76
N ALA A 27 13.94 12.87 -31.65
CA ALA A 27 12.93 12.68 -30.62
C ALA A 27 13.58 12.76 -29.21
N PRO A 28 12.96 13.44 -28.23
CA PRO A 28 13.55 13.61 -26.91
C PRO A 28 13.63 12.26 -26.19
N SER A 29 14.84 11.91 -25.74
CA SER A 29 15.08 10.69 -24.97
C SER A 29 14.45 10.81 -23.57
N ARG A 30 13.89 9.71 -23.07
CA ARG A 30 13.24 9.62 -21.73
C ARG A 30 14.16 10.06 -20.58
N ARG A 31 15.47 10.11 -20.80
CA ARG A 31 16.47 10.53 -19.80
C ARG A 31 16.57 12.06 -19.66
N ALA A 32 16.16 12.83 -20.66
CA ALA A 32 16.16 14.31 -20.58
C ALA A 32 15.04 14.86 -19.67
N VAL A 33 13.93 14.14 -19.51
CA VAL A 33 12.77 14.56 -18.69
C VAL A 33 13.07 14.46 -17.18
N LEU A 34 13.99 13.58 -16.77
CA LEU A 34 14.38 13.43 -15.36
C LEU A 34 15.43 14.45 -14.90
N GLY A 35 16.09 15.15 -15.82
CA GLY A 35 17.10 16.17 -15.50
C GLY A 35 16.53 17.56 -15.21
N TRP A 36 15.29 17.84 -15.62
CA TRP A 36 14.66 19.18 -15.49
C TRP A 36 13.46 19.21 -14.52
N GLY A 37 13.03 18.07 -13.97
CA GLY A 37 11.94 18.00 -12.98
C GLY A 37 12.34 18.35 -11.55
N GLY A 38 13.62 18.61 -11.27
CA GLY A 38 14.13 18.85 -9.91
C GLY A 38 14.26 20.32 -9.49
N ALA A 39 14.18 21.27 -10.41
CA ALA A 39 14.41 22.70 -10.11
C ALA A 39 13.16 23.60 -10.23
N GLY A 40 12.06 23.09 -10.82
CA GLY A 40 10.83 23.88 -11.04
C GLY A 40 9.83 23.90 -9.88
N LEU A 41 9.93 22.97 -8.92
CA LEU A 41 8.97 22.88 -7.80
C LEU A 41 9.28 23.85 -6.64
N ALA A 42 10.44 24.51 -6.64
CA ALA A 42 10.83 25.42 -5.56
C ALA A 42 10.23 26.84 -5.70
N LEU A 43 9.69 27.22 -6.87
CA LEU A 43 9.18 28.58 -7.12
C LEU A 43 7.64 28.69 -7.22
N GLY A 44 6.90 27.58 -7.14
CA GLY A 44 5.43 27.58 -7.15
C GLY A 44 4.77 27.70 -5.77
N ALA A 45 5.55 27.77 -4.68
CA ALA A 45 5.03 27.74 -3.32
C ALA A 45 4.49 29.09 -2.78
N ALA A 46 4.69 30.20 -3.50
CA ALA A 46 4.40 31.53 -2.94
C ALA A 46 3.02 32.12 -3.32
N ALA A 47 2.25 31.52 -4.24
CA ALA A 47 1.03 32.16 -4.78
C ALA A 47 -0.28 31.38 -4.64
N ALA A 48 -0.29 30.17 -4.07
CA ALA A 48 -1.49 29.32 -4.01
C ALA A 48 -1.76 28.73 -2.60
N GLY A 49 -1.55 29.53 -1.56
CA GLY A 49 -1.73 29.12 -0.16
C GLY A 49 -3.13 28.65 0.26
N GLY A 50 -4.14 28.74 -0.63
CA GLY A 50 -5.52 28.32 -0.35
C GLY A 50 -5.92 26.94 -0.87
N THR A 51 -5.24 26.38 -1.88
CA THR A 51 -5.69 25.15 -2.55
C THR A 51 -5.07 23.87 -2.00
N VAL A 52 -3.89 23.95 -1.35
CA VAL A 52 -3.20 22.77 -0.81
C VAL A 52 -3.92 22.21 0.42
N ALA A 53 -4.67 23.03 1.17
CA ALA A 53 -5.42 22.56 2.33
C ALA A 53 -6.64 21.69 1.95
N ALA A 54 -7.27 21.94 0.80
CA ALA A 54 -8.46 21.21 0.35
C ALA A 54 -8.16 19.78 -0.16
N LEU A 55 -6.90 19.48 -0.48
CA LEU A 55 -6.48 18.14 -0.94
C LEU A 55 -6.11 17.20 0.22
N ARG A 56 -6.09 17.68 1.47
CA ARG A 56 -5.78 16.86 2.66
C ARG A 56 -7.01 16.13 3.25
N SER A 57 -8.17 16.23 2.62
CA SER A 57 -9.35 15.42 3.00
C SER A 57 -9.26 13.95 2.55
N GLY A 58 -8.14 13.54 1.93
CA GLY A 58 -7.86 12.13 1.65
C GLY A 58 -7.27 11.44 2.87
N THR A 59 -7.89 10.32 3.28
CA THR A 59 -7.45 9.35 4.28
C THR A 59 -5.95 9.42 4.58
N GLU A 60 -5.59 9.73 5.82
CA GLU A 60 -4.21 9.78 6.28
C GLU A 60 -3.58 8.38 6.11
N THR A 61 -2.73 8.22 5.10
CA THR A 61 -2.12 6.91 4.79
C THR A 61 -0.84 6.76 5.61
N VAL A 62 -0.74 5.68 6.39
CA VAL A 62 0.46 5.36 7.15
C VAL A 62 1.55 4.86 6.18
N PRO A 63 2.72 5.53 6.10
CA PRO A 63 3.80 5.11 5.22
C PRO A 63 4.31 3.71 5.51
N ALA A 64 4.78 3.01 4.48
CA ALA A 64 5.29 1.63 4.61
C ALA A 64 6.42 1.49 5.64
N GLY A 65 7.31 2.49 5.73
CA GLY A 65 8.48 2.48 6.60
C GLY A 65 8.20 2.75 8.09
N MET A 66 6.96 3.07 8.48
CA MET A 66 6.63 3.38 9.87
C MET A 66 6.28 2.11 10.66
N SER A 67 7.30 1.29 10.92
CA SER A 67 7.16 0.03 11.67
C SER A 67 6.62 0.28 13.08
N GLY A 68 5.55 -0.42 13.44
CA GLY A 68 4.89 -0.31 14.75
C GLY A 68 3.74 0.71 14.86
N ALA A 69 3.47 1.55 13.86
CA ALA A 69 2.34 2.48 13.90
C ALA A 69 0.98 1.78 13.79
N ALA A 70 -0.09 2.40 14.29
CA ALA A 70 -1.47 1.97 14.00
C ALA A 70 -1.94 2.53 12.65
N VAL A 71 -2.74 1.78 11.91
CA VAL A 71 -3.46 2.26 10.72
C VAL A 71 -4.89 2.62 11.15
N PRO A 72 -5.44 3.78 10.73
CA PRO A 72 -6.81 4.13 11.06
C PRO A 72 -7.80 3.02 10.66
N PHE A 73 -8.59 2.54 11.62
CA PHE A 73 -9.60 1.51 11.40
C PHE A 73 -10.84 2.06 10.67
N HIS A 74 -11.27 3.26 11.05
CA HIS A 74 -12.45 3.91 10.49
C HIS A 74 -12.14 4.69 9.22
N GLY A 75 -13.05 4.61 8.25
CA GLY A 75 -12.98 5.33 6.99
C GLY A 75 -14.13 4.94 6.06
N ALA A 76 -14.24 5.64 4.92
CA ALA A 76 -15.21 5.28 3.88
C ALA A 76 -14.91 3.92 3.23
N HIS A 77 -13.65 3.49 3.25
CA HIS A 77 -13.19 2.20 2.76
C HIS A 77 -12.41 1.48 3.84
N GLN A 78 -12.48 0.14 3.84
CA GLN A 78 -11.70 -0.67 4.76
C GLN A 78 -10.20 -0.49 4.50
N ALA A 79 -9.41 -0.41 5.58
CA ALA A 79 -7.97 -0.57 5.51
C ALA A 79 -7.61 -2.00 5.04
N GLY A 80 -6.36 -2.21 4.62
CA GLY A 80 -5.89 -3.47 4.04
C GLY A 80 -6.12 -3.61 2.53
N ILE A 81 -6.72 -2.60 1.87
CA ILE A 81 -6.96 -2.58 0.41
C ILE A 81 -6.03 -1.58 -0.28
N ALA A 82 -6.26 -0.27 -0.06
CA ALA A 82 -5.45 0.81 -0.63
C ALA A 82 -4.34 1.31 0.31
N SER A 83 -4.30 0.80 1.54
CA SER A 83 -3.22 1.05 2.49
C SER A 83 -1.91 0.47 1.98
N ALA A 84 -0.77 1.06 2.37
CA ALA A 84 0.53 0.49 2.05
C ALA A 84 0.63 -0.97 2.53
N VAL A 85 1.16 -1.85 1.68
CA VAL A 85 1.29 -3.29 1.95
C VAL A 85 2.08 -3.54 3.25
N GLN A 86 1.63 -4.48 4.07
CA GLN A 86 2.35 -4.93 5.29
C GLN A 86 3.18 -6.19 4.99
N ASP A 87 4.15 -6.48 5.85
CA ASP A 87 5.13 -7.54 5.63
C ASP A 87 4.57 -8.97 5.72
N ARG A 88 3.41 -9.16 6.38
CA ARG A 88 2.85 -10.47 6.74
C ARG A 88 1.34 -10.51 6.52
N LEU A 89 0.82 -11.71 6.25
CA LEU A 89 -0.60 -11.99 6.09
C LEU A 89 -1.00 -13.23 6.89
N HIS A 90 -2.07 -13.11 7.67
CA HIS A 90 -2.84 -14.24 8.16
C HIS A 90 -4.24 -14.14 7.55
N PHE A 91 -4.65 -15.15 6.79
CA PHE A 91 -5.93 -15.15 6.06
C PHE A 91 -6.79 -16.34 6.50
N ALA A 92 -8.06 -16.08 6.81
CA ALA A 92 -9.00 -17.08 7.28
C ALA A 92 -10.35 -16.93 6.57
N ALA A 93 -10.99 -18.08 6.29
CA ALA A 93 -12.36 -18.16 5.80
C ALA A 93 -13.22 -18.85 6.87
N PHE A 94 -14.43 -18.33 7.09
CA PHE A 94 -15.34 -18.82 8.12
C PHE A 94 -16.68 -19.22 7.51
N ASP A 95 -17.17 -20.39 7.90
CA ASP A 95 -18.56 -20.79 7.65
C ASP A 95 -19.43 -20.37 8.83
N VAL A 96 -20.50 -19.62 8.54
CA VAL A 96 -21.45 -19.24 9.59
C VAL A 96 -22.43 -20.39 9.81
N THR A 97 -22.45 -20.93 11.02
CA THR A 97 -23.25 -22.11 11.41
C THR A 97 -24.63 -21.77 11.96
N THR A 98 -24.83 -20.54 12.46
CA THR A 98 -26.13 -20.08 12.96
C THR A 98 -27.09 -19.73 11.81
N LYS A 99 -28.37 -20.08 12.00
CA LYS A 99 -29.50 -19.65 11.16
C LYS A 99 -30.14 -18.35 11.67
N ASP A 100 -29.79 -17.91 12.88
CA ASP A 100 -30.33 -16.70 13.47
C ASP A 100 -29.56 -15.46 12.96
N ARG A 101 -30.25 -14.66 12.15
CA ARG A 101 -29.75 -13.37 11.67
C ARG A 101 -29.41 -12.41 12.81
N ALA A 102 -30.17 -12.39 13.89
CA ALA A 102 -29.91 -11.51 15.02
C ALA A 102 -28.61 -11.90 15.73
N ALA A 103 -28.35 -13.20 15.91
CA ALA A 103 -27.07 -13.70 16.41
C ALA A 103 -25.90 -13.31 15.50
N LEU A 104 -26.03 -13.46 14.18
CA LEU A 104 -24.98 -13.04 13.24
C LEU A 104 -24.71 -11.53 13.30
N VAL A 105 -25.76 -10.70 13.37
CA VAL A 105 -25.61 -9.24 13.51
C VAL A 105 -24.90 -8.87 14.81
N ARG A 106 -25.19 -9.58 15.92
CA ARG A 106 -24.48 -9.37 17.20
C ARG A 106 -23.00 -9.71 17.06
N LEU A 107 -22.69 -10.87 16.49
CA LEU A 107 -21.31 -11.30 16.21
C LEU A 107 -20.54 -10.24 15.41
N LEU A 108 -21.12 -9.72 14.32
CA LEU A 108 -20.47 -8.70 13.49
C LEU A 108 -20.21 -7.40 14.26
N LYS A 109 -21.11 -7.00 15.18
CA LYS A 109 -20.89 -5.83 16.05
C LYS A 109 -19.76 -6.09 17.05
N ASP A 110 -19.73 -7.27 17.65
CA ASP A 110 -18.71 -7.63 18.64
C ASP A 110 -17.33 -7.75 17.97
N TRP A 111 -17.26 -8.36 16.78
CA TRP A 111 -16.05 -8.39 15.95
C TRP A 111 -15.58 -7.01 15.53
N THR A 112 -16.49 -6.08 15.22
CA THR A 112 -16.09 -4.70 14.89
C THR A 112 -15.41 -4.02 16.08
N ARG A 113 -15.94 -4.20 17.29
CA ARG A 113 -15.34 -3.67 18.53
C ARG A 113 -13.98 -4.29 18.83
N ALA A 114 -13.88 -5.61 18.68
CA ALA A 114 -12.61 -6.31 18.86
C ALA A 114 -11.56 -5.82 17.84
N ALA A 115 -11.93 -5.71 16.57
CA ALA A 115 -11.03 -5.25 15.50
C ALA A 115 -10.54 -3.81 15.72
N GLU A 116 -11.39 -2.89 16.17
CA GLU A 116 -11.00 -1.53 16.52
C GLU A 116 -9.91 -1.51 17.62
N ARG A 117 -10.05 -2.35 18.65
CA ARG A 117 -9.05 -2.48 19.72
C ARG A 117 -7.76 -3.12 19.24
N MET A 118 -7.86 -4.24 18.52
CA MET A 118 -6.70 -4.97 18.00
C MET A 118 -5.86 -4.11 17.05
N THR A 119 -6.49 -3.35 16.14
CA THR A 119 -5.80 -2.47 15.20
C THR A 119 -5.14 -1.25 15.87
N ALA A 120 -5.60 -0.88 17.07
CA ALA A 120 -4.96 0.08 17.96
C ALA A 120 -3.89 -0.54 18.88
N GLY A 121 -3.63 -1.86 18.79
CA GLY A 121 -2.69 -2.58 19.66
C GLY A 121 -3.17 -2.73 21.11
N LEU A 122 -4.49 -2.70 21.33
CA LEU A 122 -5.12 -2.88 22.62
C LEU A 122 -5.71 -4.30 22.74
N PRO A 123 -5.73 -4.90 23.93
CA PRO A 123 -6.33 -6.21 24.14
C PRO A 123 -7.87 -6.13 24.01
N VAL A 124 -8.50 -7.22 23.57
CA VAL A 124 -9.96 -7.34 23.41
C VAL A 124 -10.66 -7.39 24.78
N GLY A 125 -11.89 -6.86 24.85
CA GLY A 125 -12.73 -6.90 26.05
C GLY A 125 -12.08 -6.24 27.28
N GLU A 126 -12.24 -6.86 28.44
CA GLU A 126 -11.59 -6.49 29.70
C GLU A 126 -10.10 -6.86 29.74
N GLY A 127 -9.60 -7.53 28.69
CA GLY A 127 -8.21 -7.81 28.46
C GLY A 127 -7.76 -9.22 28.87
N ALA A 128 -6.44 -9.42 28.82
CA ALA A 128 -5.81 -10.72 29.02
C ALA A 128 -5.46 -11.05 30.49
N VAL A 129 -5.46 -10.04 31.38
CA VAL A 129 -5.04 -10.16 32.78
C VAL A 129 -5.89 -9.27 33.68
N GLY A 130 -5.98 -9.60 34.97
CA GLY A 130 -6.65 -8.76 35.98
C GLY A 130 -8.17 -8.93 36.08
N GLY A 131 -8.75 -9.88 35.35
CA GLY A 131 -10.14 -10.30 35.50
C GLY A 131 -10.38 -11.22 36.70
N LEU A 132 -11.61 -11.75 36.81
CA LEU A 132 -11.97 -12.74 37.84
C LEU A 132 -11.13 -14.02 37.69
N PRO A 133 -10.49 -14.55 38.74
CA PRO A 133 -9.62 -15.73 38.67
C PRO A 133 -10.29 -16.98 38.08
N GLU A 134 -11.60 -17.13 38.31
CA GLU A 134 -12.42 -18.25 37.87
C GLU A 134 -13.00 -18.09 36.45
N ALA A 135 -12.86 -16.91 35.84
CA ALA A 135 -13.33 -16.64 34.49
C ALA A 135 -12.17 -16.74 33.49
N PRO A 136 -12.40 -17.30 32.29
CA PRO A 136 -11.46 -17.13 31.19
C PRO A 136 -11.27 -15.64 30.86
N PRO A 137 -10.05 -15.19 30.49
CA PRO A 137 -9.84 -13.82 30.04
C PRO A 137 -10.51 -13.59 28.67
N ASP A 138 -10.83 -12.32 28.38
CA ASP A 138 -11.45 -11.93 27.12
C ASP A 138 -10.46 -11.93 25.95
N ASP A 139 -9.18 -11.69 26.24
CA ASP A 139 -8.07 -11.72 25.28
C ASP A 139 -7.08 -12.83 25.66
N THR A 140 -6.53 -13.52 24.66
CA THR A 140 -5.63 -14.66 24.86
C THR A 140 -4.23 -14.27 25.34
N GLY A 141 -3.84 -13.00 25.18
CA GLY A 141 -2.67 -12.40 25.82
C GLY A 141 -1.34 -12.58 25.08
N GLU A 142 -1.28 -13.31 23.98
CA GLU A 142 -0.04 -13.54 23.21
C GLU A 142 0.51 -12.26 22.56
N ALA A 143 -0.34 -11.24 22.38
CA ALA A 143 0.04 -9.96 21.81
C ALA A 143 0.40 -8.89 22.87
N LEU A 144 0.37 -9.21 24.17
CA LEU A 144 0.73 -8.26 25.22
C LEU A 144 2.18 -7.76 25.05
N GLY A 145 2.35 -6.44 25.13
CA GLY A 145 3.65 -5.77 24.96
C GLY A 145 4.10 -5.62 23.50
N LEU A 146 3.32 -6.11 22.53
CA LEU A 146 3.56 -5.86 21.12
C LEU A 146 2.92 -4.52 20.69
N LYS A 147 3.53 -3.88 19.68
CA LYS A 147 2.97 -2.68 19.04
C LYS A 147 1.83 -3.07 18.07
N PRO A 148 0.96 -2.11 17.67
CA PRO A 148 -0.08 -2.34 16.67
C PRO A 148 0.43 -2.90 15.33
N ASN A 149 1.70 -2.61 14.99
CA ASN A 149 2.39 -3.17 13.82
C ASN A 149 1.61 -3.02 12.50
N ARG A 150 0.91 -1.89 12.36
CA ARG A 150 0.09 -1.53 11.20
C ARG A 150 -0.97 -2.59 10.88
N LEU A 151 -1.47 -3.32 11.89
CA LEU A 151 -2.52 -4.31 11.70
C LEU A 151 -3.74 -3.69 10.99
N THR A 152 -4.25 -4.41 9.99
CA THR A 152 -5.52 -4.13 9.33
C THR A 152 -6.33 -5.41 9.32
N LEU A 153 -7.63 -5.31 9.61
CA LEU A 153 -8.57 -6.43 9.51
C LEU A 153 -9.61 -6.08 8.45
N THR A 154 -9.68 -6.89 7.40
CA THR A 154 -10.55 -6.65 6.24
C THR A 154 -11.51 -7.81 6.09
N ILE A 155 -12.82 -7.55 6.19
CA ILE A 155 -13.86 -8.57 6.06
C ILE A 155 -14.50 -8.54 4.68
N GLY A 156 -14.83 -9.73 4.16
CA GLY A 156 -15.59 -9.93 2.93
C GLY A 156 -16.64 -11.03 3.12
N PHE A 157 -17.75 -10.93 2.38
CA PHE A 157 -18.84 -11.89 2.44
C PHE A 157 -18.92 -12.69 1.14
N GLY A 158 -18.69 -14.00 1.23
CA GLY A 158 -18.76 -14.90 0.08
C GLY A 158 -20.22 -15.23 -0.33
N PRO A 159 -20.44 -15.77 -1.55
CA PRO A 159 -21.77 -16.07 -2.07
C PRO A 159 -22.59 -17.01 -1.18
N GLY A 160 -21.93 -17.94 -0.48
CA GLY A 160 -22.57 -18.90 0.42
C GLY A 160 -23.37 -18.25 1.55
N LEU A 161 -23.02 -17.02 1.97
CA LEU A 161 -23.77 -16.28 2.99
C LEU A 161 -25.18 -15.88 2.51
N PHE A 162 -25.37 -15.77 1.19
CA PHE A 162 -26.61 -15.29 0.55
C PHE A 162 -27.44 -16.41 -0.10
N ALA A 163 -27.07 -17.67 0.14
CA ALA A 163 -27.83 -18.81 -0.38
C ALA A 163 -29.27 -18.83 0.17
N LYS A 164 -30.23 -19.34 -0.62
CA LYS A 164 -31.66 -19.32 -0.26
C LYS A 164 -32.00 -20.12 1.00
N ASP A 165 -31.27 -21.20 1.25
CA ASP A 165 -31.50 -22.12 2.37
C ASP A 165 -30.50 -21.89 3.53
N ARG A 166 -29.88 -20.70 3.55
CA ARG A 166 -28.92 -20.32 4.56
C ARG A 166 -29.57 -19.81 5.84
#